data_AF-A0A962BUW2-F1
#
_entry.id   AF-A0A962BUW2-F1
#
_cell.length_a   1.000
_cell.length_b   1.000
_cell.length_c   1.000
_cell.angle_alpha   90.00
_cell.angle_beta   90.00
_cell.angle_gamma   90.00
#
_symmetry.space_group_name_H-M   'P 1'
#
loop_
_entity.id
_entity.type
_entity.pdbx_description
1 polymer ?
#
loop_
_entity_poly.entity_id
_entity_poly.type
_entity_poly.pdbx_seq_one_letter_code
_entity_poly.pdbx_strand_id
1 'polypeptide(L)' 'TDGNLAVLDGKVNSDDNASFRHADLTAMRDIRQEDETEVKASQHDLNYVTMDGNIGCMVNGAG' A
#
# COMPACT_ATOMS: atom_id res chain seq x y z
N THR A 1 21.23 -35.35 2.58
CA THR A 1 20.80 -34.15 3.32
C THR A 1 19.90 -33.40 2.38
N ASP A 2 18.59 -33.55 2.55
CA ASP A 2 17.61 -32.96 1.62
C ASP A 2 17.63 -31.44 1.78
N GLY A 3 18.47 -30.79 0.97
CA GLY A 3 18.75 -29.35 0.97
C GLY A 3 17.57 -28.53 0.46
N ASN A 4 16.37 -28.80 0.96
CA ASN A 4 15.17 -28.05 0.65
C ASN A 4 15.20 -26.75 1.45
N LEU A 5 15.85 -25.75 0.87
CA LEU A 5 15.80 -24.37 1.35
C LEU A 5 14.39 -23.84 1.07
N ALA A 6 13.54 -23.84 2.09
CA ALA A 6 12.21 -23.23 2.02
C ALA A 6 12.22 -21.88 2.75
N VAL A 7 11.48 -20.92 2.19
CA VAL A 7 11.27 -19.61 2.83
C VAL A 7 10.20 -19.79 3.92
N LEU A 8 10.58 -19.54 5.17
CA LEU A 8 9.68 -19.66 6.33
C LEU A 8 8.69 -18.49 6.41
N ASP A 9 9.14 -17.30 6.04
CA ASP A 9 8.34 -16.08 5.99
C ASP A 9 8.94 -15.12 4.95
N GLY A 10 8.08 -14.34 4.29
CA GLY A 10 8.46 -13.43 3.21
C GLY A 10 7.53 -12.24 3.16
N LYS A 11 8.10 -11.04 3.28
CA LYS A 11 7.38 -9.79 3.07
C LYS A 11 7.60 -9.30 1.64
N VAL A 12 6.51 -9.13 0.89
CA VAL A 12 6.53 -8.59 -0.47
C VAL A 12 5.81 -7.25 -0.45
N ASN A 13 6.49 -6.20 -0.92
CA ASN A 13 5.87 -4.91 -1.18
C ASN A 13 5.72 -4.77 -2.70
N SER A 14 4.52 -4.46 -3.18
CA SER A 14 4.28 -4.16 -4.59
C SER A 14 4.49 -2.67 -4.84
N ASP A 15 4.92 -2.31 -6.06
CA ASP A 15 4.95 -0.92 -6.51
C ASP A 15 3.57 -0.54 -7.04
N ASP A 16 2.95 0.47 -6.43
CA ASP A 16 1.63 0.97 -6.80
C ASP A 16 1.60 1.47 -8.25
N ASN A 17 2.71 2.01 -8.77
CA ASN A 17 2.80 2.47 -10.16
C ASN A 17 2.81 1.32 -11.18
N ALA A 18 3.14 0.10 -10.76
CA ALA A 18 3.18 -1.08 -11.61
C ALA A 18 1.89 -1.90 -11.56
N SER A 19 0.96 -1.54 -10.67
CA SER A 19 -0.32 -2.25 -10.45
C SER A 19 -1.12 -2.47 -11.72
N PHE A 20 -1.07 -1.53 -12.68
CA PHE A 20 -1.79 -1.63 -13.95
C PHE A 20 -1.36 -2.82 -14.83
N ARG A 21 -0.17 -3.39 -14.60
CA ARG A 21 0.36 -4.56 -15.35
C ARG A 21 0.26 -5.86 -14.56
N HIS A 22 -0.09 -5.81 -13.27
CA HIS A 22 -0.08 -6.95 -12.37
C HIS A 22 -1.42 -7.07 -11.64
N ALA A 23 -2.47 -7.38 -12.39
CA ALA A 23 -3.82 -7.57 -11.86
C ALA A 23 -3.88 -8.62 -10.73
N ASP A 24 -3.02 -9.65 -10.79
CA ASP A 24 -2.94 -10.70 -9.78
C ASP A 24 -2.46 -10.16 -8.42
N LEU A 25 -1.52 -9.20 -8.42
CA LEU A 25 -1.04 -8.55 -7.19
C LEU A 25 -2.08 -7.58 -6.64
N THR A 26 -2.80 -6.88 -7.52
CA THR A 26 -3.92 -6.01 -7.11
C THR A 26 -5.07 -6.81 -6.51
N ALA A 27 -5.34 -8.02 -7.01
CA ALA A 27 -6.36 -8.91 -6.44
C ALA A 27 -5.97 -9.47 -5.05
N MET A 28 -4.67 -9.52 -4.74
CA MET A 28 -4.16 -9.90 -3.42
C MET A 28 -4.12 -8.74 -2.41
N ARG A 29 -4.53 -7.53 -2.82
CA ARG A 29 -4.57 -6.35 -1.94
C ARG A 29 -5.64 -6.54 -0.86
N ASP A 30 -5.22 -6.60 0.39
CA ASP A 30 -6.12 -6.69 1.54
C ASP A 30 -6.37 -5.30 2.14
N ILE A 31 -7.49 -4.70 1.75
CA ILE A 31 -7.93 -3.39 2.23
C ILE A 31 -8.14 -3.30 3.76
N ARG A 32 -8.24 -4.44 4.46
CA ARG A 32 -8.41 -4.46 5.93
C ARG A 32 -7.10 -4.24 6.69
N GLN A 33 -5.97 -4.41 6.01
CA GLN A 33 -4.63 -4.15 6.55
C GLN A 33 -4.17 -2.71 6.26
N GLU A 34 -4.91 -1.99 5.43
CA GLU A 34 -4.63 -0.60 5.07
C GLU A 34 -5.48 0.36 5.90
N ASP A 35 -5.02 1.60 6.06
CA ASP A 35 -5.79 2.63 6.76
C ASP A 35 -7.03 3.01 5.92
N GLU A 36 -8.22 2.94 6.53
CA GLU A 36 -9.46 3.29 5.85
C GLU A 36 -9.46 4.70 5.25
N THR A 37 -8.73 5.65 5.86
CA THR A 37 -8.61 7.01 5.37
C THR A 37 -7.69 7.12 4.15
N GLU A 38 -6.59 6.36 4.13
CA GLU A 38 -5.70 6.27 2.96
C GLU A 38 -6.38 5.56 1.78
N VAL A 39 -7.14 4.48 2.04
CA VAL A 39 -7.92 3.79 1.00
C VAL A 39 -8.98 4.71 0.40
N LYS A 40 -9.72 5.45 1.23
CA LYS A 40 -10.72 6.43 0.75
C LYS A 40 -10.06 7.57 -0.03
N ALA A 41 -8.91 8.06 0.42
CA ALA A 41 -8.16 9.08 -0.29
C ALA A 41 -7.67 8.57 -1.66
N SER A 42 -7.12 7.36 -1.71
CA SER A 42 -6.67 6.70 -2.94
C SER A 42 -7.80 6.53 -3.95
N GLN A 43 -9.03 6.23 -3.52
CA GLN A 43 -10.21 6.19 -4.40
C GLN A 43 -10.58 7.54 -5.04
N HIS A 44 -10.14 8.64 -4.42
CA HIS A 44 -10.36 10.00 -4.89
C HIS A 44 -9.11 10.61 -5.55
N ASP A 45 -8.10 9.78 -5.89
CA ASP A 45 -6.81 10.22 -6.42
C ASP A 45 -6.09 11.24 -5.51
N LEU A 46 -6.30 11.13 -4.18
CA LEU A 46 -5.65 11.93 -3.16
C LEU A 46 -4.59 11.11 -2.42
N ASN A 47 -3.42 11.71 -2.21
CA ASN A 47 -2.42 11.17 -1.29
C ASN A 47 -2.71 11.67 0.12
N TYR A 48 -3.15 10.77 1.01
CA TYR A 48 -3.37 11.05 2.42
C TYR A 48 -2.32 10.31 3.26
N VAL A 49 -1.77 10.98 4.25
CA VAL A 49 -0.82 10.39 5.21
C VAL A 49 -1.28 10.82 6.59
N THR A 50 -1.65 9.85 7.41
CA THR A 50 -2.03 10.12 8.80
C THR A 50 -0.79 10.49 9.60
N MET A 51 -0.83 11.64 10.28
CA MET A 51 0.21 12.07 11.22
C MET A 51 -0.42 12.32 12.59
N ASP A 52 0.34 12.09 13.66
CA ASP A 52 -0.10 12.40 15.01
C ASP A 52 -0.19 13.92 15.22
N GLY A 53 -1.42 14.45 15.20
CA GLY A 53 -1.69 15.88 15.36
C GLY A 53 -3.18 16.21 15.26
N ASN A 54 -3.51 17.48 15.48
CA ASN A 54 -4.87 18.02 15.36
C ASN A 54 -5.01 19.07 14.24
N ILE A 55 -3.97 19.27 13.43
CA ILE A 55 -3.94 20.20 12.29
C ILE A 55 -3.73 19.38 11.02
N GLY A 56 -4.70 19.44 10.11
CA GLY A 56 -4.59 18.86 8.77
C GLY A 56 -3.94 19.84 7.79
N CYS A 57 -2.96 19.39 7.01
CA CYS A 57 -2.35 20.16 5.94
C CYS A 57 -2.80 19.59 4.58
N MET A 58 -3.40 20.44 3.73
CA MET A 58 -3.76 20.08 2.36
C MET A 58 -2.88 20.89 1.41
N VAL A 59 -2.03 20.21 0.65
CA VAL A 59 -1.10 20.82 -0.31
C VAL A 59 -1.29 20.20 -1.68
N ASN A 60 -1.17 21.01 -2.74
CA ASN A 60 -1.20 20.53 -4.13
C ASN A 60 0.24 20.28 -4.60
N GLY A 61 0.83 19.19 -4.11
CA GLY A 61 2.19 18.76 -4.42
C GLY A 61 2.93 18.20 -3.20
N ALA A 62 3.62 17.08 -3.38
CA ALA A 62 4.41 16.40 -2.33
C ALA A 62 5.78 17.07 -2.06
N GLY A 63 5.89 18.36 -2.38
CA GLY A 63 7.15 19.13 -2.33
C GLY A 63 7.66 19.40 -0.93
#